data_AF-R0JDR7-F1
#
_entry.id   AF-R0JDR7-F1
#
_cell.length_a   1.000
_cell.length_b   1.000
_cell.length_c   1.000
_cell.angle_alpha   90.00
_cell.angle_beta   90.00
_cell.angle_gamma   90.00
#
_symmetry.space_group_name_H-M   'P 1'
#
loop_
_entity.id
_entity.type
_entity.pdbx_description
1 polymer ?
#
loop_
_entity_poly.entity_id
_entity_poly.type
_entity_poly.pdbx_seq_one_letter_code
_entity_poly.pdbx_strand_id
1 'polypeptide(L)'
;EVTVVYQNGLPVISVNLPSRRERCQFTLKPISDSVGVFLQQLQAEDRGIDRVAIYSADGTRVASSTGIDLLLLDDFKLIINDVTYHVRPPKRELLSHENATTLNDVKTLVQQLYTALCIEEHQLNKEKELIGRLEELKEQLAPLEKVRLELSRKAEKRTTLVLWGGLAYMATQFGILARLTWWEYSWDIMEPVTYFITYGSAMAMYAYFVMTRQEYVYPDARDRQYLLFFHKGAKKTRFDLEKYNQLKDAIAQVTRVLSR
;
A
#
# COMPACT_ATOMS: atom_id res chain seq x y z
N GLU A 1 38.57 10.68 -20.65
CA GLU A 1 37.79 10.98 -21.86
C GLU A 1 36.34 10.66 -21.57
N VAL A 2 35.40 11.54 -21.94
CA VAL A 2 33.96 11.36 -21.70
C VAL A 2 33.29 11.07 -23.04
N THR A 3 32.50 10.00 -23.09
CA THR A 3 31.87 9.52 -24.34
C THR A 3 30.38 9.33 -24.14
N VAL A 4 29.59 9.66 -25.16
CA VAL A 4 28.14 9.45 -25.17
C VAL A 4 27.81 8.41 -26.24
N VAL A 5 27.04 7.39 -25.88
CA VAL A 5 26.60 6.33 -26.80
C VAL A 5 25.11 6.10 -26.58
N TYR A 6 24.35 5.86 -27.65
CA TYR A 6 22.96 5.43 -27.52
C TYR A 6 22.89 3.92 -27.36
N GLN A 7 22.34 3.46 -26.24
CA GLN A 7 22.02 2.06 -26.01
C GLN A 7 20.51 1.94 -25.80
N ASN A 8 19.85 1.09 -26.59
CA ASN A 8 18.39 0.91 -26.57
C ASN A 8 17.60 2.23 -26.71
N GLY A 9 18.12 3.19 -27.48
CA GLY A 9 17.48 4.50 -27.72
C GLY A 9 17.65 5.52 -26.59
N LEU A 10 18.37 5.18 -25.50
CA LEU A 10 18.69 6.10 -24.41
C LEU A 10 20.17 6.52 -24.47
N PRO A 11 20.50 7.79 -24.20
CA PRO A 11 21.87 8.24 -24.10
C PRO A 11 22.53 7.71 -22.83
N VAL A 12 23.67 7.06 -23.01
CA VAL A 12 24.55 6.58 -21.95
C VAL A 12 25.83 7.41 -21.97
N ILE A 13 26.05 8.19 -20.91
CA ILE A 13 27.23 9.03 -20.74
C ILE A 13 28.24 8.28 -19.89
N SER A 14 29.40 7.97 -20.46
CA SER A 14 30.52 7.35 -19.75
C SER A 14 31.49 8.41 -19.26
N VAL A 15 31.66 8.53 -17.94
CA VAL A 15 32.50 9.54 -17.28
C VAL A 15 33.56 8.84 -16.42
N ASN A 16 34.79 9.35 -16.41
CA ASN A 16 35.81 8.92 -15.46
C ASN A 16 35.64 9.69 -14.15
N LEU A 17 35.35 9.00 -13.05
CA LEU A 17 35.16 9.61 -11.74
C LEU A 17 36.51 9.89 -11.05
N PRO A 18 36.69 11.07 -10.43
CA PRO A 18 38.00 11.53 -9.94
C PRO A 18 38.54 10.73 -8.75
N SER A 19 37.70 10.28 -7.81
CA SER A 19 38.17 9.65 -6.57
C SER A 19 38.71 8.24 -6.80
N ARG A 20 37.97 7.43 -7.57
CA ARG A 20 38.30 6.02 -7.82
C ARG A 20 39.04 5.77 -9.13
N ARG A 21 39.11 6.78 -10.01
CA ARG A 21 39.69 6.68 -11.37
C ARG A 21 39.07 5.55 -12.19
N GLU A 22 37.81 5.23 -11.93
CA GLU A 22 37.02 4.22 -12.67
C GLU A 22 36.06 4.89 -13.65
N ARG A 23 35.68 4.14 -14.69
CA ARG A 23 34.67 4.55 -15.68
C ARG A 23 33.29 4.20 -15.15
N CYS A 24 32.46 5.20 -14.90
CA CYS A 24 31.05 5.04 -14.56
C CYS A 24 30.16 5.45 -15.74
N GLN A 25 29.03 4.78 -15.91
CA GLN A 25 28.08 5.02 -16.99
C GLN A 25 26.75 5.51 -16.42
N PHE A 26 26.26 6.64 -16.93
CA PHE A 26 24.98 7.22 -16.55
C PHE A 26 24.00 7.09 -17.70
N THR A 27 22.88 6.41 -17.46
CA THR A 27 21.78 6.31 -18.43
C THR A 27 20.76 7.39 -18.13
N LEU A 28 20.47 8.25 -19.10
CA LEU A 28 19.56 9.38 -18.93
C LEU A 28 18.32 9.23 -19.80
N LYS A 29 17.18 9.71 -19.32
CA LYS A 29 15.92 9.80 -20.05
C LYS A 29 15.82 11.18 -20.71
N PRO A 30 15.93 11.31 -22.05
CA PRO A 30 16.03 12.61 -22.71
C PRO A 30 14.87 13.57 -22.43
N ILE A 31 13.67 13.04 -22.21
CA ILE A 31 12.43 13.82 -22.03
C ILE A 31 12.14 14.10 -20.54
N SER A 32 12.52 13.19 -19.65
CA SER A 32 12.15 13.27 -18.23
C SER A 32 13.26 13.85 -17.36
N ASP A 33 14.52 13.62 -17.74
CA ASP A 33 15.68 14.06 -16.98
C ASP A 33 16.18 15.41 -17.50
N SER A 34 16.68 16.22 -16.57
CA SER A 34 17.33 17.49 -16.86
C SER A 34 18.82 17.43 -16.55
N VAL A 35 19.56 18.42 -17.03
CA VAL A 35 20.97 18.61 -16.69
C VAL A 35 21.20 18.64 -15.18
N GLY A 36 20.30 19.28 -14.42
CA GLY A 36 20.37 19.33 -12.96
C GLY A 36 20.30 17.96 -12.32
N VAL A 37 19.40 17.09 -12.78
CA VAL A 37 19.27 15.72 -12.29
C VAL A 37 20.54 14.92 -12.60
N PHE A 38 21.07 15.04 -13.82
CA PHE A 38 22.31 14.37 -14.19
C PHE A 38 23.49 14.83 -13.32
N LEU A 39 23.65 16.14 -13.10
CA LEU A 39 24.73 16.68 -12.26
C LEU A 39 24.62 16.21 -10.80
N GLN A 40 23.40 16.14 -10.26
CA GLN A 40 23.15 15.60 -8.93
C GLN A 40 23.51 14.11 -8.83
N GLN A 41 23.16 13.31 -9.84
CA GLN A 41 23.57 11.90 -9.90
C GLN A 41 25.09 11.75 -9.91
N LEU A 42 25.78 12.60 -10.68
CA LEU A 42 27.24 12.60 -10.76
C LEU A 42 27.88 12.93 -9.39
N GLN A 43 27.37 13.93 -8.68
CA GLN A 43 27.81 14.27 -7.31
C GLN A 43 27.45 13.20 -6.27
N ALA A 44 26.32 12.53 -6.42
CA ALA A 44 25.90 11.46 -5.51
C ALA A 44 26.77 10.20 -5.66
N GLU A 45 27.19 9.89 -6.89
CA GLU A 45 28.01 8.72 -7.22
C GLU A 45 29.46 8.87 -6.73
N ASP A 46 30.05 10.06 -6.88
CA ASP A 46 31.39 10.35 -6.36
C ASP A 46 31.39 11.60 -5.46
N ARG A 47 31.53 11.35 -4.16
CA ARG A 47 31.60 12.40 -3.12
C ARG A 47 32.87 13.25 -3.19
N GLY A 48 33.85 12.90 -4.02
CA GLY A 48 35.04 13.74 -4.29
C GLY A 48 34.81 14.79 -5.37
N ILE A 49 33.58 14.94 -5.87
CA ILE A 49 33.19 15.97 -6.82
C ILE A 49 32.62 17.17 -6.06
N ASP A 50 33.46 18.16 -5.81
CA ASP A 50 33.07 19.39 -5.13
C ASP A 50 32.38 20.37 -6.08
N ARG A 51 32.83 20.41 -7.35
CA ARG A 51 32.30 21.34 -8.36
C ARG A 51 32.02 20.60 -9.66
N VAL A 52 30.77 20.64 -10.12
CA VAL A 52 30.40 20.14 -11.45
C VAL A 52 29.50 21.14 -12.16
N ALA A 53 29.76 21.34 -13.45
CA ALA A 53 28.93 22.20 -14.29
C ALA A 53 29.08 21.84 -15.78
N ILE A 54 28.02 22.10 -16.54
CA ILE A 54 28.02 21.94 -17.99
C ILE A 54 28.00 23.33 -18.65
N TYR A 55 28.83 23.47 -19.67
CA TYR A 55 28.96 24.68 -20.49
C TYR A 55 28.75 24.32 -21.96
N SER A 56 28.20 25.25 -22.74
CA SER A 56 28.14 25.14 -24.19
C SER A 56 29.55 25.18 -24.81
N ALA A 57 29.67 24.81 -26.08
CA ALA A 57 30.89 24.97 -26.87
C ALA A 57 31.46 26.40 -26.77
N ASP A 58 30.57 27.40 -26.75
CA ASP A 58 30.89 28.83 -26.68
C ASP A 58 31.30 29.32 -25.29
N GLY A 59 31.23 28.47 -24.26
CA GLY A 59 31.62 28.81 -22.88
C GLY A 59 30.51 29.45 -22.03
N THR A 60 29.26 29.46 -22.50
CA THR A 60 28.09 29.84 -21.69
C THR A 60 27.67 28.69 -20.77
N ARG A 61 27.27 28.98 -19.52
CA ARG A 61 26.82 27.94 -18.58
C ARG A 61 25.41 27.48 -18.94
N VAL A 62 25.20 26.17 -19.04
CA VAL A 62 23.87 25.57 -19.29
C VAL A 62 23.09 25.51 -17.98
N ALA A 63 21.78 25.84 -18.05
CA ALA A 63 20.91 25.85 -16.88
C ALA A 63 20.62 24.43 -16.38
N SER A 64 20.35 24.28 -15.08
CA SER A 64 19.99 23.00 -14.47
C SER A 64 18.62 22.46 -14.94
N SER A 65 17.73 23.33 -15.40
CA SER A 65 16.42 22.96 -15.94
C SER A 65 16.44 22.57 -17.41
N THR A 66 17.57 22.69 -18.11
CA THR A 66 17.67 22.31 -19.52
C THR A 66 17.48 20.79 -19.66
N GLY A 67 16.63 20.37 -20.61
CA GLY A 67 16.41 18.97 -20.93
C GLY A 67 17.67 18.31 -21.51
N ILE A 68 17.85 17.01 -21.21
CA ILE A 68 18.99 16.25 -21.74
C ILE A 68 18.89 16.08 -23.26
N ASP A 69 17.68 16.00 -23.81
CA ASP A 69 17.44 16.01 -25.26
C ASP A 69 18.02 17.24 -25.96
N LEU A 70 17.83 18.44 -25.39
CA LEU A 70 18.35 19.70 -25.91
C LEU A 70 19.86 19.80 -25.75
N LEU A 71 20.42 19.34 -24.63
CA LEU A 71 21.86 19.36 -24.41
C LEU A 71 22.62 18.49 -25.43
N LEU A 72 22.06 17.34 -25.80
CA LEU A 72 22.70 16.38 -26.69
C LEU A 72 22.60 16.71 -28.18
N LEU A 73 21.98 17.84 -28.54
CA LEU A 73 21.94 18.33 -29.93
C LEU A 73 23.31 18.84 -30.39
N ASP A 74 24.03 19.50 -29.48
CA ASP A 74 25.29 20.17 -29.74
C ASP A 74 26.43 19.63 -28.86
N ASP A 75 27.66 19.95 -29.25
CA ASP A 75 28.84 19.65 -28.45
C ASP A 75 28.86 20.52 -27.17
N PHE A 76 29.27 19.93 -26.05
CA PHE A 76 29.31 20.63 -24.77
C PHE A 76 30.57 20.31 -23.96
N LYS A 77 30.85 21.16 -22.96
CA LYS A 77 31.97 21.01 -22.03
C LYS A 77 31.43 20.61 -20.66
N LEU A 78 31.86 19.45 -20.17
CA LEU A 78 31.58 18.98 -18.81
C LEU A 78 32.79 19.29 -17.93
N ILE A 79 32.61 20.14 -16.92
CA ILE A 79 33.66 20.50 -15.97
C ILE A 79 33.42 19.72 -14.68
N ILE A 80 34.41 18.93 -14.26
CA ILE A 80 34.43 18.21 -12.99
C ILE A 80 35.68 18.67 -12.22
N ASN A 81 35.48 19.34 -11.10
CA ASN A 81 36.50 20.04 -10.32
C ASN A 81 37.32 20.97 -11.23
N ASP A 82 38.60 20.66 -11.45
CA ASP A 82 39.51 21.46 -12.28
C ASP A 82 39.73 20.86 -13.69
N VAL A 83 39.05 19.75 -14.02
CA VAL A 83 39.20 19.06 -15.31
C VAL A 83 38.02 19.39 -16.23
N THR A 84 38.33 19.85 -17.43
CA THR A 84 37.34 20.11 -18.48
C THR A 84 37.34 18.98 -19.50
N TYR A 85 36.17 18.35 -19.67
CA TYR A 85 35.94 17.31 -20.68
C TYR A 85 35.13 17.88 -21.83
N HIS A 86 35.64 17.74 -23.06
CA HIS A 86 34.91 18.05 -24.27
C HIS A 86 34.11 16.83 -24.70
N VAL A 87 32.78 16.95 -24.67
CA VAL A 87 31.85 15.87 -24.99
C VAL A 87 31.25 16.14 -26.37
N ARG A 88 31.36 15.17 -27.26
CA ARG A 88 30.78 15.21 -28.61
C ARG A 88 29.70 14.14 -28.73
N PRO A 89 28.42 14.50 -28.57
CA PRO A 89 27.32 13.56 -28.70
C PRO A 89 27.23 13.00 -30.12
N PRO A 90 26.88 11.72 -30.31
CA PRO A 90 26.52 11.21 -31.62
C PRO A 90 25.26 11.91 -32.11
N LYS A 91 25.33 12.53 -33.29
CA LYS A 91 24.18 13.21 -33.91
C LYS A 91 23.08 12.18 -34.13
N ARG A 92 21.95 12.37 -33.46
CA ARG A 92 20.77 11.51 -33.60
C ARG A 92 20.25 11.67 -35.02
N GLU A 93 20.04 10.56 -35.73
CA GLU A 93 19.25 10.58 -36.96
C GLU A 93 17.84 11.03 -36.57
N LEU A 94 17.55 12.30 -36.86
CA LEU A 94 16.22 12.85 -36.72
C LEU A 94 15.32 12.04 -37.65
N LEU A 95 14.23 11.49 -37.10
CA LEU A 95 13.09 11.08 -37.90
C LEU A 95 12.79 12.19 -38.92
N SER A 96 12.51 11.83 -40.18
CA SER A 96 12.22 12.79 -41.26
C SER A 96 11.36 13.94 -40.75
N HIS A 97 11.74 15.18 -41.09
CA HIS A 97 11.13 16.42 -40.63
C HIS A 97 9.60 16.46 -40.85
N GLU A 98 9.09 15.69 -41.81
CA GLU A 98 7.65 15.47 -42.08
C GLU A 98 6.92 14.63 -41.01
N ASN A 99 7.58 13.65 -40.41
CA ASN A 99 6.96 12.81 -39.38
C ASN A 99 6.95 13.52 -38.01
N ALA A 100 7.89 14.45 -37.79
CA ALA A 100 7.94 15.25 -36.56
C ALA A 100 6.86 16.36 -36.56
N THR A 101 6.61 17.00 -37.70
CA THR A 101 5.56 18.04 -37.82
C THR A 101 4.18 17.42 -37.65
N THR A 102 3.89 16.31 -38.31
CA THR A 102 2.61 15.59 -38.22
C THR A 102 2.30 15.11 -36.79
N LEU A 103 3.30 14.58 -36.06
CA LEU A 103 3.11 14.19 -34.65
C LEU A 103 2.87 15.40 -33.73
N ASN A 104 3.51 16.54 -34.01
CA ASN A 104 3.28 17.75 -33.24
C ASN A 104 1.87 18.33 -33.49
N ASP A 105 1.39 18.24 -34.73
CA ASP A 105 0.02 18.63 -35.10
C ASP A 105 -1.03 17.75 -34.42
N VAL A 106 -0.79 16.43 -34.35
CA VAL A 106 -1.67 15.53 -33.57
C VAL A 106 -1.67 15.90 -32.09
N LYS A 107 -0.50 16.23 -31.52
CA LYS A 107 -0.39 16.64 -30.11
C LYS A 107 -1.12 17.96 -29.84
N THR A 108 -1.01 18.95 -30.72
CA THR A 108 -1.72 20.22 -30.58
C THR A 108 -3.22 20.05 -30.75
N LEU A 109 -3.68 19.19 -31.67
CA LEU A 109 -5.09 18.88 -31.85
C LEU A 109 -5.68 18.17 -30.63
N VAL A 110 -4.97 17.19 -30.07
CA VAL A 110 -5.36 16.53 -28.82
C VAL A 110 -5.38 17.52 -27.67
N GLN A 111 -4.38 18.38 -27.54
CA GLN A 111 -4.34 19.43 -26.52
C GLN A 111 -5.53 20.40 -26.66
N GLN A 112 -5.85 20.81 -27.89
CA GLN A 112 -7.01 21.66 -28.20
C GLN A 112 -8.33 20.96 -27.88
N LEU A 113 -8.44 19.65 -28.13
CA LEU A 113 -9.61 18.87 -27.69
C LEU A 113 -9.67 18.78 -26.16
N TYR A 114 -8.55 18.55 -25.47
CA TYR A 114 -8.49 18.51 -24.01
C TYR A 114 -8.94 19.84 -23.37
N THR A 115 -8.53 20.97 -23.95
CA THR A 115 -8.95 22.30 -23.48
C THR A 115 -10.38 22.63 -23.91
N ALA A 116 -10.79 22.31 -25.14
CA ALA A 116 -12.15 22.57 -25.62
C ALA A 116 -13.22 21.72 -24.90
N LEU A 117 -12.86 20.51 -24.48
CA LEU A 117 -13.74 19.62 -23.71
C LEU A 117 -13.72 19.92 -22.20
N CYS A 118 -12.98 20.95 -21.75
CA CYS A 118 -12.83 21.33 -20.33
C CYS A 118 -12.61 20.11 -19.42
N ILE A 119 -11.76 19.16 -19.83
CA ILE A 119 -11.63 17.88 -19.14
C ILE A 119 -11.24 18.08 -17.68
N GLU A 120 -10.44 19.10 -17.37
CA GLU A 120 -10.06 19.46 -16.00
C GLU A 120 -11.26 19.90 -15.14
N GLU A 121 -12.16 20.74 -15.67
CA GLU A 121 -13.40 21.09 -14.96
C GLU A 121 -14.34 19.90 -14.80
N HIS A 122 -14.41 19.03 -15.81
CA HIS A 122 -15.21 17.80 -15.74
C HIS A 122 -14.69 16.85 -14.67
N GLN A 123 -13.38 16.66 -14.58
CA GLN A 123 -12.76 15.83 -13.52
C GLN A 123 -13.03 16.43 -12.14
N LEU A 124 -12.87 17.74 -11.98
CA LEU A 124 -13.09 18.42 -10.71
C LEU A 124 -14.57 18.38 -10.27
N ASN A 125 -15.50 18.50 -11.21
CA ASN A 125 -16.93 18.34 -10.92
C ASN A 125 -17.28 16.90 -10.54
N LYS A 126 -16.68 15.91 -11.21
CA LYS A 126 -16.88 14.49 -10.90
C LYS A 126 -16.30 14.12 -9.52
N GLU A 127 -15.14 14.68 -9.17
CA GLU A 127 -14.55 14.52 -7.85
C GLU A 127 -15.48 15.10 -6.76
N LYS A 128 -15.98 16.33 -6.96
CA LYS A 128 -16.96 16.95 -6.05
C LYS A 128 -18.23 16.11 -5.91
N GLU A 129 -18.75 15.56 -7.00
CA GLU A 129 -19.92 14.68 -6.99
C GLU A 129 -19.65 13.40 -6.17
N LEU A 130 -18.49 12.77 -6.37
CA LEU A 130 -18.07 11.57 -5.63
C LEU A 130 -17.89 11.86 -4.14
N ILE A 131 -17.32 13.00 -3.77
CA ILE A 131 -17.18 13.43 -2.38
C ILE A 131 -18.56 13.66 -1.76
N GLY A 132 -19.45 14.38 -2.43
CA GLY A 132 -20.82 14.62 -1.95
C GLY A 132 -21.59 13.32 -1.73
N ARG A 133 -21.49 12.38 -2.68
CA ARG A 133 -22.10 11.05 -2.56
C ARG A 133 -21.50 10.26 -1.39
N LEU A 134 -20.20 10.38 -1.16
CA LEU A 134 -19.53 9.72 -0.04
C LEU A 134 -20.00 10.27 1.31
N GLU A 135 -20.18 11.59 1.42
CA GLU A 135 -20.74 12.24 2.60
C GLU A 135 -22.17 11.78 2.87
N GLU A 136 -23.03 11.75 1.86
CA GLU A 136 -24.41 11.26 1.98
C GLU A 136 -24.45 9.80 2.47
N LEU A 137 -23.63 8.93 1.87
CA LEU A 137 -23.54 7.53 2.29
C LEU A 137 -23.03 7.39 3.73
N LYS A 138 -22.07 8.21 4.15
CA LYS A 138 -21.57 8.23 5.54
C LYS A 138 -22.65 8.70 6.52
N GLU A 139 -23.43 9.70 6.15
CA GLU A 139 -24.53 10.20 6.97
C GLU A 139 -25.62 9.14 7.16
N GLN A 140 -26.00 8.45 6.08
CA GLN A 140 -26.94 7.32 6.15
C GLN A 140 -26.40 6.14 6.97
N LEU A 141 -25.08 5.92 6.94
CA LEU A 141 -24.42 4.86 7.71
C LEU A 141 -24.32 5.18 9.21
N ALA A 142 -24.19 6.45 9.59
CA ALA A 142 -24.00 6.87 10.98
C ALA A 142 -25.03 6.31 11.99
N PRO A 143 -26.36 6.37 11.75
CA PRO A 143 -27.34 5.78 12.66
C PRO A 143 -27.23 4.24 12.74
N LEU A 144 -26.96 3.58 11.61
CA LEU A 144 -26.79 2.12 11.56
C LEU A 144 -25.54 1.68 12.33
N GLU A 145 -24.44 2.43 12.20
CA GLU A 145 -23.19 2.16 12.92
C GLU A 145 -23.37 2.30 14.43
N LYS A 146 -24.15 3.28 14.91
CA LYS A 146 -24.48 3.42 16.35
C LYS A 146 -25.20 2.18 16.89
N VAL A 147 -26.23 1.71 16.18
CA VAL A 147 -26.98 0.50 16.57
C VAL A 147 -26.09 -0.73 16.53
N ARG A 148 -25.26 -0.85 15.49
CA ARG A 148 -24.28 -1.95 15.36
C ARG A 148 -23.27 -1.95 16.50
N LEU A 149 -22.79 -0.78 16.93
CA LEU A 149 -21.85 -0.62 18.05
C LEU A 149 -22.49 -1.01 19.40
N GLU A 150 -23.75 -0.64 19.62
CA GLU A 150 -24.47 -1.07 20.82
C GLU A 150 -24.64 -2.59 20.85
N LEU A 151 -24.96 -3.16 19.69
CA LEU A 151 -25.15 -4.59 19.56
C LEU A 151 -23.85 -5.36 19.71
N SER A 152 -22.75 -4.89 19.11
CA SER A 152 -21.43 -5.46 19.28
C SER A 152 -21.00 -5.43 20.75
N ARG A 153 -21.21 -4.31 21.45
CA ARG A 153 -20.93 -4.19 22.88
C ARG A 153 -21.76 -5.17 23.73
N LYS A 154 -23.04 -5.37 23.40
CA LYS A 154 -23.90 -6.35 24.09
C LYS A 154 -23.44 -7.79 23.82
N ALA A 155 -23.07 -8.12 22.58
CA ALA A 155 -22.57 -9.44 22.21
C ALA A 155 -21.21 -9.74 22.87
N GLU A 156 -20.31 -8.76 22.89
CA GLU A 156 -19.01 -8.87 23.55
C GLU A 156 -19.14 -9.11 25.04
N LYS A 157 -19.95 -8.31 25.76
CA LYS A 157 -20.21 -8.52 27.19
C LYS A 157 -20.72 -9.93 27.50
N ARG A 158 -21.63 -10.46 26.68
CA ARG A 158 -22.15 -11.83 26.82
C ARG A 158 -21.08 -12.88 26.56
N THR A 159 -20.27 -12.68 25.52
CA THR A 159 -19.17 -13.59 25.18
C THR A 159 -18.15 -13.62 26.31
N THR A 160 -17.75 -12.46 26.81
CA THR A 160 -16.85 -12.33 27.96
C THR A 160 -17.42 -13.00 29.21
N LEU A 161 -18.72 -12.84 29.49
CA LEU A 161 -19.37 -13.53 30.61
C LEU A 161 -19.31 -15.05 30.45
N VAL A 162 -19.52 -15.58 29.24
CA VAL A 162 -19.38 -17.03 28.96
C VAL A 162 -17.93 -17.50 29.16
N LEU A 163 -16.94 -16.72 28.73
CA LEU A 163 -15.53 -17.04 28.93
C LEU A 163 -15.15 -17.09 30.42
N TRP A 164 -15.56 -16.07 31.19
CA TRP A 164 -15.37 -16.06 32.64
C TRP A 164 -16.15 -17.19 33.33
N GLY A 165 -17.34 -17.54 32.82
CA GLY A 165 -18.10 -18.70 33.28
C GLY A 165 -17.36 -20.01 33.05
N GLY A 166 -16.69 -20.17 31.90
CA GLY A 166 -15.82 -21.32 31.62
C GLY A 166 -14.64 -21.41 32.59
N LEU A 167 -14.01 -20.27 32.92
CA LEU A 167 -12.95 -20.23 33.94
C LEU A 167 -13.50 -20.60 35.33
N ALA A 168 -14.64 -20.04 35.73
CA ALA A 168 -15.28 -20.36 37.00
C ALA A 168 -15.66 -21.85 37.10
N TYR A 169 -16.13 -22.45 36.00
CA TYR A 169 -16.38 -23.88 35.91
C TYR A 169 -15.11 -24.70 36.12
N MET A 170 -14.02 -24.37 35.42
CA MET A 170 -12.74 -25.08 35.58
C MET A 170 -12.16 -24.92 37.01
N ALA A 171 -12.26 -23.74 37.60
CA ALA A 171 -11.85 -23.49 38.98
C ALA A 171 -12.69 -24.29 39.98
N THR A 172 -14.00 -24.35 39.78
CA THR A 172 -14.92 -25.14 40.62
C THR A 172 -14.63 -26.63 40.49
N GLN A 173 -14.43 -27.12 39.26
CA GLN A 173 -14.04 -28.51 38.98
C GLN A 173 -12.75 -28.87 39.73
N PHE A 174 -11.73 -28.01 39.66
CA PHE A 174 -10.48 -28.22 40.38
C PHE A 174 -10.67 -28.21 41.90
N GLY A 175 -11.42 -27.25 42.44
CA GLY A 175 -11.69 -27.14 43.89
C GLY A 175 -12.45 -28.34 44.45
N ILE A 176 -13.46 -28.84 43.73
CA ILE A 176 -14.21 -30.05 44.10
C ILE A 176 -13.28 -31.27 44.12
N LEU A 177 -12.48 -31.47 43.06
CA LEU A 177 -11.53 -32.58 43.00
C LEU A 177 -10.48 -32.50 44.11
N ALA A 178 -9.95 -31.31 44.39
CA ALA A 178 -9.00 -31.07 45.47
C ALA A 178 -9.60 -31.42 46.84
N ARG A 179 -10.85 -31.00 47.10
CA ARG A 179 -11.54 -31.27 48.35
C ARG A 179 -11.85 -32.76 48.52
N LEU A 180 -12.29 -33.43 47.47
CA LEU A 180 -12.56 -34.88 47.46
C LEU A 180 -11.27 -35.67 47.69
N THR A 181 -10.16 -35.27 47.07
CA THR A 181 -8.89 -36.02 47.09
C THR A 181 -8.11 -35.91 48.39
N TRP A 182 -8.22 -34.80 49.12
CA TRP A 182 -7.41 -34.59 50.34
C TRP A 182 -8.16 -34.80 51.65
N TRP A 183 -9.49 -34.67 51.64
CA TRP A 183 -10.27 -34.68 52.88
C TRP A 183 -11.31 -35.80 52.95
N GLU A 184 -11.86 -36.25 51.83
CA GLU A 184 -12.98 -37.23 51.81
C GLU A 184 -12.55 -38.62 51.33
N TYR A 185 -11.75 -38.68 50.26
CA TYR A 185 -11.33 -39.91 49.61
C TYR A 185 -9.81 -39.93 49.42
N SER A 186 -9.22 -41.12 49.35
CA SER A 186 -7.83 -41.29 48.97
C SER A 186 -7.66 -41.14 47.45
N TRP A 187 -6.43 -40.84 47.02
CA TRP A 187 -6.11 -40.64 45.61
C TRP A 187 -6.47 -41.86 44.72
N ASP A 188 -6.32 -43.07 45.26
CA ASP A 188 -6.63 -44.34 44.59
C ASP A 188 -8.09 -44.45 44.11
N ILE A 189 -9.03 -43.81 44.81
CA ILE A 189 -10.47 -43.77 44.43
C ILE A 189 -10.74 -42.65 43.40
N MET A 190 -10.01 -41.54 43.48
CA MET A 190 -10.21 -40.37 42.62
C MET A 190 -9.49 -40.46 41.26
N GLU A 191 -8.44 -41.27 41.17
CA GLU A 191 -7.68 -41.51 39.93
C GLU A 191 -8.58 -41.87 38.73
N PRO A 192 -9.43 -42.91 38.78
CA PRO A 192 -10.30 -43.26 37.64
C PRO A 192 -11.32 -42.16 37.32
N VAL A 193 -11.80 -41.42 38.33
CA VAL A 193 -12.76 -40.32 38.14
C VAL A 193 -12.13 -39.19 37.34
N THR A 194 -10.93 -38.76 37.71
CA THR A 194 -10.21 -37.71 36.98
C THR A 194 -9.88 -38.12 35.55
N TYR A 195 -9.52 -39.40 35.33
CA TYR A 195 -9.31 -39.96 34.01
C TYR A 195 -10.57 -39.86 33.12
N PHE A 196 -11.74 -40.28 33.64
CA PHE A 196 -13.00 -40.18 32.91
C PHE A 196 -13.41 -38.73 32.62
N ILE A 197 -13.12 -37.79 33.52
CA ILE A 197 -13.38 -36.36 33.28
C ILE A 197 -12.50 -35.83 32.14
N THR A 198 -11.21 -36.15 32.14
CA THR A 198 -10.28 -35.75 31.07
C THR A 198 -10.67 -36.37 29.72
N TYR A 199 -11.02 -37.66 29.70
CA TYR A 199 -11.47 -38.31 28.48
C TYR A 199 -12.83 -37.75 28.01
N GLY A 200 -13.73 -37.43 28.93
CA GLY A 200 -15.00 -36.78 28.65
C GLY A 200 -14.85 -35.38 28.05
N SER A 201 -13.90 -34.58 28.55
CA SER A 201 -13.62 -33.25 27.98
C SER A 201 -13.00 -33.35 26.58
N ALA A 202 -12.10 -34.32 26.35
CA ALA A 202 -11.59 -34.62 25.01
C ALA A 202 -12.69 -35.03 24.04
N MET A 203 -13.63 -35.88 24.48
CA MET A 203 -14.79 -36.27 23.69
C MET A 203 -15.72 -35.08 23.40
N ALA A 204 -15.91 -34.16 24.35
CA ALA A 204 -16.69 -32.94 24.12
C ALA A 204 -16.00 -31.99 23.11
N MET A 205 -14.68 -31.85 23.18
CA MET A 205 -13.90 -31.09 22.19
C MET A 205 -14.00 -31.71 20.79
N TYR A 206 -13.96 -33.03 20.69
CA TYR A 206 -14.17 -33.73 19.42
C TYR A 206 -15.61 -33.61 18.90
N ALA A 207 -16.60 -33.72 19.77
CA ALA A 207 -18.00 -33.51 19.41
C ALA A 207 -18.23 -32.08 18.89
N TYR A 208 -17.59 -31.08 19.50
CA TYR A 208 -17.59 -29.71 19.00
C TYR A 208 -17.04 -29.65 17.57
N PHE A 209 -15.88 -30.25 17.32
CA PHE A 209 -15.28 -30.30 15.98
C PHE A 209 -16.22 -30.93 14.95
N VAL A 210 -16.87 -32.05 15.28
CA VAL A 210 -17.83 -32.70 14.37
C VAL A 210 -19.02 -31.78 14.05
N MET A 211 -19.52 -31.04 15.04
CA MET A 211 -20.65 -30.12 14.86
C MET A 211 -20.29 -28.85 14.10
N THR A 212 -19.11 -28.28 14.32
CA THR A 212 -18.72 -26.96 13.78
C THR A 212 -17.77 -27.04 12.59
N ARG A 213 -17.18 -28.22 12.34
CA ARG A 213 -16.07 -28.47 11.41
C ARG A 213 -14.84 -27.57 11.65
N GLN A 214 -14.65 -27.14 12.90
CA GLN A 214 -13.53 -26.31 13.34
C GLN A 214 -12.95 -26.89 14.62
N GLU A 215 -11.63 -26.92 14.71
CA GLU A 215 -10.95 -27.37 15.93
C GLU A 215 -11.30 -26.42 17.09
N TYR A 216 -11.34 -26.96 18.31
CA TYR A 216 -11.66 -26.15 19.49
C TYR A 216 -10.45 -25.30 19.89
N VAL A 217 -10.30 -24.16 19.22
CA VAL A 217 -9.29 -23.14 19.48
C VAL A 217 -9.94 -21.96 20.18
N TYR A 218 -9.42 -21.52 21.33
CA TYR A 218 -10.09 -20.52 22.19
C TYR A 218 -10.44 -19.20 21.48
N PRO A 219 -9.53 -18.57 20.70
CA PRO A 219 -9.88 -17.41 19.86
C PRO A 219 -11.05 -17.66 18.91
N ASP A 220 -11.02 -18.76 18.16
CA ASP A 220 -12.01 -19.04 17.12
C ASP A 220 -13.37 -19.40 17.73
N ALA A 221 -13.37 -20.17 18.82
CA ALA A 221 -14.57 -20.52 19.56
C ALA A 221 -15.23 -19.27 20.18
N ARG A 222 -14.42 -18.33 20.69
CA ARG A 222 -14.88 -17.02 21.18
C ARG A 222 -15.53 -16.22 20.05
N ASP A 223 -14.86 -16.09 18.92
CA ASP A 223 -15.34 -15.27 17.79
C ASP A 223 -16.62 -15.85 17.20
N ARG A 224 -16.71 -17.17 17.10
CA ARG A 224 -17.95 -17.86 16.72
C ARG A 224 -19.09 -17.57 17.69
N GLN A 225 -18.83 -17.67 18.99
CA GLN A 225 -19.85 -17.40 20.02
C GLN A 225 -20.29 -15.94 20.00
N TYR A 226 -19.35 -15.02 19.78
CA TYR A 226 -19.64 -13.61 19.57
C TYR A 226 -20.54 -13.40 18.35
N LEU A 227 -20.21 -13.99 17.21
CA LEU A 227 -21.00 -13.90 15.98
C LEU A 227 -22.43 -14.42 16.18
N LEU A 228 -22.59 -15.56 16.86
CA LEU A 228 -23.91 -16.10 17.17
C LEU A 228 -24.73 -15.13 18.04
N PHE A 229 -24.12 -14.56 19.09
CA PHE A 229 -24.79 -13.58 19.92
C PHE A 229 -25.10 -12.27 19.20
N PHE A 230 -24.20 -11.84 18.32
CA PHE A 230 -24.38 -10.66 17.49
C PHE A 230 -25.53 -10.85 16.51
N HIS A 231 -25.54 -11.91 15.69
CA HIS A 231 -26.63 -12.20 14.75
C HIS A 231 -27.97 -12.42 15.44
N LYS A 232 -27.98 -13.14 16.57
CA LYS A 232 -29.21 -13.33 17.36
C LYS A 232 -29.73 -11.99 17.91
N GLY A 233 -28.83 -11.11 18.34
CA GLY A 233 -29.19 -9.78 18.79
C GLY A 233 -29.66 -8.87 17.64
N ALA A 234 -29.01 -8.91 16.49
CA ALA A 234 -29.37 -8.14 15.29
C ALA A 234 -30.77 -8.53 14.80
N LYS A 235 -31.06 -9.84 14.77
CA LYS A 235 -32.38 -10.37 14.41
C LYS A 235 -33.46 -9.89 15.40
N LYS A 236 -33.13 -9.81 16.70
CA LYS A 236 -34.06 -9.31 17.73
C LYS A 236 -34.35 -7.82 17.57
N THR A 237 -33.35 -7.00 17.22
CA THR A 237 -33.51 -5.56 16.99
C THR A 237 -34.02 -5.22 15.58
N ARG A 238 -34.32 -6.21 14.74
CA ARG A 238 -34.65 -6.05 13.30
C ARG A 238 -33.65 -5.14 12.58
N PHE A 239 -32.37 -5.28 12.93
CA PHE A 239 -31.30 -4.52 12.29
C PHE A 239 -31.05 -5.10 10.89
N ASP A 240 -31.15 -4.23 9.88
CA ASP A 240 -30.90 -4.60 8.49
C ASP A 240 -29.39 -4.64 8.21
N LEU A 241 -28.82 -5.81 8.47
CA LEU A 241 -27.41 -6.13 8.20
C LEU A 241 -27.07 -6.07 6.72
N GLU A 242 -28.01 -6.41 5.84
CA GLU A 242 -27.79 -6.44 4.40
C GLU A 242 -27.66 -5.03 3.87
N LYS A 243 -28.57 -4.13 4.25
CA LYS A 243 -28.46 -2.70 3.94
C LYS A 243 -27.17 -2.10 4.50
N TYR A 244 -26.78 -2.42 5.73
CA TYR A 244 -25.52 -1.94 6.31
C TYR A 244 -24.29 -2.37 5.48
N ASN A 245 -24.24 -3.64 5.06
CA ASN A 245 -23.15 -4.15 4.24
C ASN A 245 -23.13 -3.48 2.86
N GLN A 246 -24.28 -3.31 2.21
CA GLN A 246 -24.39 -2.60 0.94
C GLN A 246 -23.88 -1.16 1.03
N LEU A 247 -24.23 -0.43 2.10
CA LEU A 247 -23.73 0.92 2.37
C LEU A 247 -22.20 0.93 2.57
N LYS A 248 -21.65 -0.03 3.32
CA LYS A 248 -20.20 -0.18 3.51
C LYS A 248 -19.48 -0.46 2.20
N ASP A 249 -20.02 -1.35 1.38
CA ASP A 249 -19.45 -1.72 0.08
C ASP A 249 -19.50 -0.53 -0.90
N ALA A 250 -20.61 0.21 -0.93
CA ALA A 250 -20.73 1.42 -1.73
C ALA A 250 -19.72 2.50 -1.30
N ILE A 251 -19.55 2.74 0.01
CA ILE A 251 -18.52 3.67 0.52
C ILE A 251 -17.12 3.18 0.12
N ALA A 252 -16.83 1.89 0.26
CA ALA A 252 -15.53 1.33 -0.12
C ALA A 252 -15.26 1.48 -1.62
N GLN A 253 -16.28 1.28 -2.47
CA GLN A 253 -16.17 1.47 -3.92
C GLN A 253 -15.90 2.93 -4.27
N VAL A 254 -16.67 3.88 -3.73
CA VAL A 254 -16.47 5.32 -3.98
C VAL A 254 -15.10 5.78 -3.47
N THR A 255 -14.69 5.33 -2.29
CA THR A 255 -13.36 5.64 -1.73
C THR A 255 -12.24 5.11 -2.63
N ARG A 256 -12.37 3.89 -3.17
CA ARG A 256 -11.38 3.33 -4.12
C ARG A 256 -11.29 4.15 -5.40
N VAL A 257 -12.42 4.63 -5.92
CA VAL A 257 -12.44 5.48 -7.12
C VAL A 257 -11.80 6.84 -6.85
N LEU A 258 -12.03 7.44 -5.68
CA LEU A 258 -11.38 8.70 -5.28
C LEU A 258 -9.87 8.56 -5.05
N SER A 259 -9.41 7.39 -4.59
CA SER A 259 -7.98 7.14 -4.34
C SER A 259 -7.16 6.87 -5.60
N ARG A 260 -7.80 6.67 -6.75
CA ARG A 260 -7.17 6.29 -8.01
C ARG A 260 -7.03 7.49 -8.93
#